data_AF-A0AAV4PGF1-F1
#
_entry.id   AF-A0AAV4PGF1-F1
#
_cell.length_a   1.000
_cell.length_b   1.000
_cell.length_c   1.000
_cell.angle_alpha   90.00
_cell.angle_beta   90.00
_cell.angle_gamma   90.00
#
_symmetry.space_group_name_H-M   'P 1'
#
loop_
_entity.id
_entity.type
_entity.pdbx_description
1 polymer ?
#
loop_
_entity_poly.entity_id
_entity_poly.type
_entity_poly.pdbx_seq_one_letter_code
_entity_poly.pdbx_strand_id
1 'polypeptide(L)'
;MGEAFKKCVCPSTSYDEKWRSRRKLLTHAFHTSILKNYQPIMNRKCRDLIRDLESVTHQDYVDIFPLMRKASFDVVCECILGKETQTETSTTSFIHSVDEMASVAFERCHLPWLWNNFLFSLSSLGRRFSKAVRVSHNFTDKLISEKKEARLAQTVGQKSGHRKLAFIDLLIEEHLTNNSLTENDIRHEVDNFTFAGHDTTSVSMSWCLWLVGLHPWVQDRIHEELEDIFGEDDREPTSRDLKDMEYLECVIKESLRLYPTVPLLSRELRNDIRSVCGKFSLENSSGRHPFAYVPFSAGSRNCIGQRFALMEMKNGAVLHFEEIQIAIAGPQGSSACFGRDHLQTCRQTENSNSKKESRL
;
A
#
# COMPACT_ATOMS: atom_id res chain seq x y z
N MET A 1 -4.97 -11.81 -25.04
CA MET A 1 -4.89 -11.11 -23.74
C MET A 1 -4.38 -9.65 -23.85
N GLY A 2 -4.29 -9.04 -25.05
CA GLY A 2 -3.26 -8.01 -25.31
C GLY A 2 -3.66 -6.55 -25.49
N GLU A 3 -4.93 -6.12 -25.41
CA GLU A 3 -5.29 -4.68 -25.51
C GLU A 3 -6.40 -4.25 -24.54
N ALA A 4 -7.34 -5.15 -24.28
CA ALA A 4 -8.44 -4.99 -23.34
C ALA A 4 -7.98 -4.72 -21.89
N PHE A 5 -7.06 -5.53 -21.39
CA PHE A 5 -6.45 -5.37 -20.08
C PHE A 5 -5.45 -4.20 -20.06
N LYS A 6 -4.91 -3.82 -21.23
CA LYS A 6 -3.92 -2.75 -21.37
C LYS A 6 -4.52 -1.36 -21.10
N LYS A 7 -5.80 -1.14 -21.38
CA LYS A 7 -6.44 0.19 -21.27
C LYS A 7 -7.20 0.43 -19.96
N CYS A 8 -7.57 -0.61 -19.22
CA CYS A 8 -8.58 -0.48 -18.16
C CYS A 8 -8.06 -0.53 -16.71
N VAL A 9 -6.83 -0.99 -16.43
CA VAL A 9 -6.44 -1.27 -15.03
C VAL A 9 -5.02 -0.80 -14.63
N CYS A 10 -4.09 -0.54 -15.57
CA CYS A 10 -2.76 -0.05 -15.19
C CYS A 10 -2.06 0.73 -16.32
N PRO A 11 -1.63 2.00 -16.14
CA PRO A 11 -0.82 2.77 -17.10
C PRO A 11 0.58 2.20 -17.36
N SER A 12 0.98 1.14 -16.64
CA SER A 12 2.22 0.39 -16.87
C SER A 12 2.31 -0.28 -18.25
N THR A 13 1.24 -0.18 -19.04
CA THR A 13 1.06 -0.75 -20.38
C THR A 13 1.45 0.20 -21.52
N SER A 14 1.81 1.46 -21.23
CA SER A 14 2.24 2.42 -22.25
C SER A 14 3.58 2.02 -22.89
N TYR A 15 3.68 2.15 -24.22
CA TYR A 15 4.92 1.87 -24.98
C TYR A 15 6.10 2.71 -24.48
N ASP A 16 7.32 2.24 -24.73
CA ASP A 16 8.51 2.58 -23.94
C ASP A 16 8.76 4.08 -23.77
N GLU A 17 8.52 4.92 -24.77
CA GLU A 17 8.79 6.37 -24.65
C GLU A 17 7.78 7.09 -23.75
N LYS A 18 6.48 6.83 -23.93
CA LYS A 18 5.41 7.40 -23.08
C LYS A 18 5.61 6.96 -21.63
N TRP A 19 5.91 5.67 -21.42
CA TRP A 19 6.22 5.17 -20.07
C TRP A 19 7.52 5.78 -19.53
N ARG A 20 8.61 5.87 -20.31
CA ARG A 20 9.91 6.42 -19.85
C ARG A 20 9.78 7.88 -19.45
N SER A 21 9.10 8.68 -20.25
CA SER A 21 8.85 10.09 -19.98
C SER A 21 8.07 10.26 -18.68
N ARG A 22 6.95 9.54 -18.53
CA ARG A 22 6.15 9.53 -17.30
C ARG A 22 6.96 9.05 -16.10
N ARG A 23 7.64 7.91 -16.22
CA ARG A 23 8.44 7.37 -15.12
C ARG A 23 9.49 8.36 -14.67
N LYS A 24 10.15 9.07 -15.59
CA LYS A 24 11.13 10.11 -15.27
C LYS A 24 10.47 11.25 -14.48
N LEU A 25 9.35 11.78 -14.95
CA LEU A 25 8.58 12.83 -14.26
C LEU A 25 8.19 12.39 -12.83
N LEU A 26 7.57 11.20 -12.73
CA LEU A 26 6.96 10.72 -11.49
C LEU A 26 7.99 10.25 -10.46
N THR A 27 9.18 9.81 -10.87
CA THR A 27 10.22 9.35 -9.93
C THR A 27 10.68 10.48 -9.00
N HIS A 28 10.60 11.74 -9.45
CA HIS A 28 10.89 12.89 -8.60
C HIS A 28 9.93 12.97 -7.40
N ALA A 29 8.65 12.65 -7.57
CA ALA A 29 7.62 12.69 -6.53
C ALA A 29 7.85 11.68 -5.38
N PHE A 30 8.61 10.62 -5.64
CA PHE A 30 8.95 9.56 -4.68
C PHE A 30 10.41 9.61 -4.24
N HIS A 31 11.11 10.70 -4.53
CA HIS A 31 12.47 10.91 -4.03
C HIS A 31 12.45 11.06 -2.50
N THR A 32 13.51 10.61 -1.82
CA THR A 32 13.58 10.59 -0.35
C THR A 32 13.39 11.96 0.30
N SER A 33 13.80 13.03 -0.37
CA SER A 33 13.58 14.41 0.09
C SER A 33 12.10 14.80 0.13
N ILE A 34 11.28 14.24 -0.77
CA ILE A 34 9.83 14.50 -0.80
C ILE A 34 9.12 13.58 0.19
N LEU A 35 9.53 12.31 0.29
CA LEU A 35 8.96 11.35 1.25
C LEU A 35 9.03 11.84 2.70
N LYS A 36 10.11 12.55 3.07
CA LYS A 36 10.24 13.22 4.37
C LYS A 36 9.08 14.19 4.68
N ASN A 37 8.49 14.80 3.65
CA ASN A 37 7.34 15.68 3.83
C ASN A 37 6.03 14.92 4.05
N TYR A 38 5.94 13.66 3.64
CA TYR A 38 4.78 12.81 3.86
C TYR A 38 4.77 12.16 5.24
N GLN A 39 5.93 12.06 5.90
CA GLN A 39 6.02 11.39 7.21
C GLN A 39 5.08 11.99 8.28
N PRO A 40 4.99 13.32 8.48
CA PRO A 40 4.03 13.86 9.46
C PRO A 40 2.56 13.58 9.12
N ILE A 41 2.25 13.43 7.83
CA ILE A 41 0.91 13.07 7.37
C ILE A 41 0.63 11.61 7.71
N MET A 42 1.59 10.72 7.43
CA MET A 42 1.49 9.30 7.77
C MET A 42 1.32 9.10 9.29
N ASN A 43 2.12 9.76 10.11
CA ASN A 43 2.03 9.64 11.57
C ASN A 43 0.64 10.04 12.08
N ARG A 44 0.09 11.17 11.60
CA ARG A 44 -1.27 11.61 11.93
C ARG A 44 -2.32 10.57 11.53
N LYS A 45 -2.26 10.02 10.31
CA LYS A 45 -3.24 9.03 9.83
C LYS A 45 -3.09 7.67 10.50
N CYS A 46 -1.89 7.28 10.88
CA CYS A 46 -1.68 6.10 11.72
C CYS A 46 -2.25 6.31 13.13
N ARG A 47 -2.20 7.52 13.70
CA ARG A 47 -2.88 7.83 14.96
C ARG A 47 -4.41 7.80 14.85
N ASP A 48 -4.95 8.28 13.73
CA ASP A 48 -6.39 8.16 13.45
C ASP A 48 -6.79 6.67 13.34
N LEU A 49 -5.95 5.82 12.74
CA LEU A 49 -6.16 4.37 12.68
C LEU A 49 -6.11 3.72 14.08
N ILE A 50 -5.18 4.10 14.95
CA ILE A 50 -5.18 3.60 16.35
C ILE A 50 -6.50 3.94 17.02
N ARG A 51 -7.00 5.18 16.91
CA ARG A 51 -8.28 5.58 17.50
C ARG A 51 -9.45 4.75 16.96
N ASP A 52 -9.44 4.50 15.65
CA ASP A 52 -10.45 3.64 15.02
C ASP A 52 -10.36 2.20 15.58
N LEU A 53 -9.16 1.66 15.80
CA LEU A 53 -8.93 0.35 16.41
C LEU A 53 -9.35 0.30 17.88
N GLU A 54 -8.97 1.30 18.69
CA GLU A 54 -9.38 1.45 20.08
C GLU A 54 -10.90 1.45 20.21
N SER A 55 -11.59 2.11 19.27
CA SER A 55 -13.05 2.18 19.26
C SER A 55 -13.73 0.82 19.10
N VAL A 56 -13.04 -0.17 18.50
CA VAL A 56 -13.57 -1.52 18.25
C VAL A 56 -13.00 -2.58 19.19
N THR A 57 -12.11 -2.23 20.12
CA THR A 57 -11.52 -3.14 21.13
C THR A 57 -12.54 -3.82 22.04
N HIS A 58 -13.74 -3.28 22.15
CA HIS A 58 -14.82 -3.86 22.96
C HIS A 58 -15.51 -5.07 22.30
N GLN A 59 -15.19 -5.37 21.05
CA GLN A 59 -15.76 -6.49 20.30
C GLN A 59 -14.89 -7.74 20.47
N ASP A 60 -15.51 -8.92 20.52
CA ASP A 60 -14.79 -10.19 20.66
C ASP A 60 -13.89 -10.49 19.45
N TYR A 61 -14.30 -10.04 18.26
CA TYR A 61 -13.60 -10.26 17.00
C TYR A 61 -13.78 -9.06 16.08
N VAL A 62 -12.67 -8.60 15.49
CA VAL A 62 -12.65 -7.46 14.57
C VAL A 62 -11.96 -7.87 13.28
N ASP A 63 -12.62 -7.64 12.14
CA ASP A 63 -11.94 -7.67 10.85
C ASP A 63 -11.13 -6.38 10.69
N ILE A 64 -9.80 -6.50 10.77
CA ILE A 64 -8.87 -5.37 10.66
C ILE A 64 -8.73 -4.89 9.20
N PHE A 65 -9.10 -5.69 8.20
CA PHE A 65 -8.82 -5.38 6.80
C PHE A 65 -9.53 -4.10 6.32
N PRO A 66 -10.82 -3.86 6.62
CA PRO A 66 -11.48 -2.59 6.31
C PRO A 66 -10.81 -1.37 6.95
N LEU A 67 -10.31 -1.49 8.18
CA LEU A 67 -9.64 -0.41 8.92
C LEU A 67 -8.28 -0.08 8.30
N MET A 68 -7.47 -1.10 8.03
CA MET A 68 -6.18 -0.94 7.34
C MET A 68 -6.35 -0.29 5.98
N ARG A 69 -7.42 -0.66 5.26
CA ARG A 69 -7.72 -0.15 3.94
C ARG A 69 -8.18 1.30 3.94
N LYS A 70 -9.04 1.68 4.88
CA LYS A 70 -9.44 3.07 5.09
C LYS A 70 -8.22 3.93 5.42
N ALA A 71 -7.39 3.50 6.37
CA ALA A 71 -6.20 4.26 6.76
C ALA A 71 -5.20 4.45 5.61
N SER A 72 -4.89 3.37 4.87
CA SER A 72 -3.98 3.46 3.73
C SER A 72 -4.53 4.34 2.61
N PHE A 73 -5.85 4.29 2.40
CA PHE A 73 -6.52 5.20 1.46
C PHE A 73 -6.41 6.66 1.88
N ASP A 74 -6.64 6.97 3.15
CA ASP A 74 -6.52 8.32 3.69
C ASP A 74 -5.07 8.86 3.60
N VAL A 75 -4.08 8.01 3.89
CA VAL A 75 -2.64 8.33 3.70
C VAL A 75 -2.35 8.70 2.25
N VAL A 76 -2.83 7.90 1.29
CA VAL A 76 -2.60 8.13 -0.14
C VAL A 76 -3.32 9.38 -0.62
N CYS A 77 -4.58 9.60 -0.24
CA CYS A 77 -5.32 10.80 -0.60
C CYS A 77 -4.62 12.08 -0.08
N GLU A 78 -4.15 12.09 1.16
CA GLU A 78 -3.51 13.28 1.71
C GLU A 78 -2.09 13.47 1.18
N CYS A 79 -1.28 12.42 1.04
CA CYS A 79 0.10 12.53 0.56
C CYS A 79 0.19 12.79 -0.94
N ILE A 80 -0.55 12.04 -1.76
CA ILE A 80 -0.45 12.07 -3.22
C ILE A 80 -1.36 13.14 -3.81
N LEU A 81 -2.59 13.26 -3.31
CA LEU A 81 -3.59 14.20 -3.83
C LEU A 81 -3.60 15.52 -3.04
N GLY A 82 -2.92 15.59 -1.90
CA GLY A 82 -2.80 16.81 -1.11
C GLY A 82 -4.13 17.25 -0.50
N LYS A 83 -5.04 16.31 -0.21
CA LYS A 83 -6.37 16.61 0.33
C LYS A 83 -6.78 15.57 1.36
N GLU A 84 -7.33 16.04 2.47
CA GLU A 84 -7.99 15.18 3.44
C GLU A 84 -9.29 14.61 2.87
N THR A 85 -9.54 13.33 3.15
CA THR A 85 -10.64 12.56 2.59
C THR A 85 -11.99 13.13 3.03
N GLN A 86 -12.90 13.36 2.07
CA GLN A 86 -14.25 13.84 2.36
C GLN A 86 -15.18 12.66 2.68
N THR A 87 -16.10 12.85 3.63
CA THR A 87 -17.27 12.00 3.98
C THR A 87 -17.05 10.48 3.84
N GLU A 88 -17.11 9.73 4.94
CA GLU A 88 -16.92 8.26 4.98
C GLU A 88 -17.64 7.48 3.86
N THR A 89 -18.84 7.93 3.46
CA THR A 89 -19.64 7.31 2.38
C THR A 89 -18.94 7.34 1.01
N SER A 90 -18.27 8.45 0.68
CA SER A 90 -17.61 8.64 -0.63
C SER A 90 -16.34 7.79 -0.72
N THR A 91 -15.56 7.75 0.36
CA THR A 91 -14.39 6.87 0.53
C THR A 91 -14.76 5.41 0.38
N THR A 92 -15.77 4.97 1.13
CA THR A 92 -16.23 3.56 1.11
C THR A 92 -16.71 3.17 -0.30
N SER A 93 -17.44 4.06 -0.98
CA SER A 93 -17.92 3.84 -2.34
C SER A 93 -16.77 3.68 -3.34
N PHE A 94 -15.70 4.48 -3.20
CA PHE A 94 -14.50 4.36 -4.03
C PHE A 94 -13.79 3.03 -3.77
N ILE A 95 -13.51 2.70 -2.51
CA ILE A 95 -12.83 1.45 -2.13
C ILE A 95 -13.59 0.23 -2.66
N HIS A 96 -14.92 0.18 -2.47
CA HIS A 96 -15.74 -0.90 -3.00
C HIS A 96 -15.74 -0.95 -4.55
N SER A 97 -15.63 0.20 -5.22
CA SER A 97 -15.52 0.22 -6.69
C SER A 97 -14.20 -0.39 -7.17
N VAL A 98 -13.12 -0.18 -6.41
CA VAL A 98 -11.82 -0.80 -6.69
C VAL A 98 -11.88 -2.33 -6.52
N ASP A 99 -12.50 -2.82 -5.45
CA ASP A 99 -12.73 -4.26 -5.25
C ASP A 99 -13.47 -4.91 -6.40
N GLU A 100 -14.57 -4.26 -6.80
CA GLU A 100 -15.40 -4.76 -7.89
C GLU A 100 -14.62 -4.77 -9.21
N MET A 101 -13.78 -3.75 -9.46
CA MET A 101 -12.90 -3.72 -10.62
C MET A 101 -11.87 -4.87 -10.59
N ALA A 102 -11.23 -5.11 -9.45
CA ALA A 102 -10.24 -6.17 -9.29
C ALA A 102 -10.86 -7.58 -9.41
N SER A 103 -12.01 -7.78 -8.76
CA SER A 103 -12.80 -9.02 -8.82
C SER A 103 -13.21 -9.35 -10.24
N VAL A 104 -13.80 -8.39 -10.96
CA VAL A 104 -14.19 -8.57 -12.37
C VAL A 104 -12.97 -8.83 -13.26
N ALA A 105 -11.85 -8.15 -13.00
CA ALA A 105 -10.61 -8.36 -13.76
C ALA A 105 -10.08 -9.80 -13.57
N PHE A 106 -10.16 -10.34 -12.36
CA PHE A 106 -9.79 -11.72 -12.02
C PHE A 106 -10.77 -12.75 -12.62
N GLU A 107 -12.08 -12.50 -12.55
CA GLU A 107 -13.08 -13.35 -13.23
C GLU A 107 -12.80 -13.37 -14.75
N ARG A 108 -12.57 -12.20 -15.36
CA ARG A 108 -12.32 -12.08 -16.80
C ARG A 108 -11.05 -12.80 -17.25
N CYS A 109 -10.01 -12.89 -16.41
CA CYS A 109 -8.79 -13.57 -16.80
C CYS A 109 -8.99 -15.09 -16.99
N HIS A 110 -9.97 -15.68 -16.29
CA HIS A 110 -10.35 -17.10 -16.40
C HIS A 110 -11.43 -17.39 -17.45
N LEU A 111 -11.95 -16.36 -18.13
CA LEU A 111 -13.04 -16.49 -19.11
C LEU A 111 -12.57 -16.06 -20.51
N PRO A 112 -11.88 -16.93 -21.27
CA PRO A 112 -11.30 -16.58 -22.58
C PRO A 112 -12.30 -15.98 -23.58
N TRP A 113 -13.56 -16.40 -23.54
CA TRP A 113 -14.62 -15.86 -24.40
C TRP A 113 -14.99 -14.40 -24.10
N LEU A 114 -14.71 -13.91 -22.88
CA LEU A 114 -14.88 -12.50 -22.49
C LEU A 114 -13.61 -11.67 -22.69
N TRP A 115 -12.55 -12.21 -23.30
CA TRP A 115 -11.36 -11.41 -23.62
C TRP A 115 -11.62 -10.41 -24.75
N ASN A 116 -12.57 -10.71 -25.63
CA ASN A 116 -13.05 -9.76 -26.62
C ASN A 116 -13.82 -8.61 -25.92
N ASN A 117 -13.41 -7.36 -26.15
CA ASN A 117 -14.00 -6.19 -25.50
C ASN A 117 -15.47 -5.98 -25.84
N PHE A 118 -15.88 -6.27 -27.07
CA PHE A 118 -17.26 -6.12 -27.48
C PHE A 118 -18.15 -7.10 -26.72
N LEU A 119 -17.81 -8.39 -26.73
CA LEU A 119 -18.54 -9.41 -25.96
C LEU A 119 -18.53 -9.12 -24.45
N PHE A 120 -17.41 -8.64 -23.91
CA PHE A 120 -17.32 -8.23 -22.52
C PHE A 120 -18.29 -7.10 -22.20
N SER A 121 -18.32 -6.03 -23.01
CA SER A 121 -19.19 -4.87 -22.77
C SER A 121 -20.69 -5.21 -22.78
N LEU A 122 -21.08 -6.25 -23.52
CA LEU A 122 -22.45 -6.75 -23.58
C LEU A 122 -22.79 -7.72 -22.44
N SER A 123 -21.79 -8.27 -21.75
CA SER A 123 -21.99 -9.20 -20.63
C SER A 123 -22.43 -8.47 -19.34
N SER A 124 -23.03 -9.22 -18.40
CA SER A 124 -23.29 -8.71 -17.04
C SER A 124 -22.02 -8.28 -16.33
N LEU A 125 -20.92 -9.02 -16.55
CA LEU A 125 -19.61 -8.75 -15.99
C LEU A 125 -19.03 -7.40 -16.49
N GLY A 126 -19.16 -7.11 -17.78
CA GLY A 126 -18.73 -5.82 -18.34
C GLY A 126 -19.59 -4.65 -17.88
N ARG A 127 -20.89 -4.85 -17.63
CA ARG A 127 -21.76 -3.82 -17.03
C ARG A 127 -21.36 -3.51 -15.58
N ARG A 128 -21.07 -4.54 -14.77
CA ARG A 128 -20.53 -4.39 -13.40
C ARG A 128 -19.23 -3.59 -13.41
N PHE A 129 -18.27 -3.99 -14.23
CA PHE A 129 -16.99 -3.28 -14.41
C PHE A 129 -17.20 -1.82 -14.82
N SER A 130 -18.05 -1.57 -15.81
CA SER A 130 -18.32 -0.20 -16.31
C SER A 130 -19.02 0.68 -15.27
N LYS A 131 -19.78 0.11 -14.35
CA LYS A 131 -20.38 0.84 -13.22
C LYS A 131 -19.29 1.19 -12.20
N ALA A 132 -18.45 0.24 -11.83
CA ALA A 132 -17.37 0.44 -10.88
C ALA A 132 -16.35 1.48 -11.38
N VAL A 133 -15.92 1.38 -12.65
CA VAL A 133 -15.05 2.37 -13.29
C VAL A 133 -15.66 3.78 -13.27
N ARG A 134 -16.98 3.91 -13.49
CA ARG A 134 -17.65 5.22 -13.42
C ARG A 134 -17.60 5.82 -12.02
N VAL A 135 -17.80 5.02 -10.97
CA VAL A 135 -17.70 5.50 -9.58
C VAL A 135 -16.27 5.96 -9.27
N SER A 136 -15.26 5.17 -9.68
CA SER A 136 -13.86 5.50 -9.49
C SER A 136 -13.46 6.79 -10.22
N HIS A 137 -13.81 6.92 -11.50
CA HIS A 137 -13.54 8.14 -12.28
C HIS A 137 -14.25 9.37 -11.71
N ASN A 138 -15.52 9.27 -11.31
CA ASN A 138 -16.24 10.42 -10.75
C ASN A 138 -15.56 10.95 -9.48
N PHE A 139 -14.99 10.06 -8.67
CA PHE A 139 -14.23 10.44 -7.48
C PHE A 139 -12.95 11.20 -7.86
N THR A 140 -12.15 10.66 -8.77
CA THR A 140 -10.87 11.27 -9.17
C THR A 140 -11.06 12.55 -9.99
N ASP A 141 -12.06 12.61 -10.85
CA ASP A 141 -12.44 13.81 -11.62
C ASP A 141 -12.81 14.98 -10.70
N LYS A 142 -13.59 14.70 -9.65
CA LYS A 142 -13.95 15.71 -8.64
C LYS A 142 -12.69 16.27 -7.96
N LEU A 143 -11.77 15.40 -7.55
CA LEU A 143 -10.52 15.80 -6.89
C LEU A 143 -9.60 16.60 -7.80
N ILE A 144 -9.46 16.19 -9.07
CA ILE A 144 -8.65 16.89 -10.07
C ILE A 144 -9.22 18.28 -10.34
N SER A 145 -10.54 18.38 -10.51
CA SER A 145 -11.22 19.65 -10.80
C SER A 145 -11.02 20.66 -9.67
N GLU A 146 -11.29 20.26 -8.42
CA GLU A 146 -11.10 21.11 -7.24
C GLU A 146 -9.64 21.59 -7.09
N LYS A 147 -8.67 20.71 -7.35
CA LYS A 147 -7.24 21.05 -7.28
C LYS A 147 -6.82 22.01 -8.38
N LYS A 148 -7.30 21.80 -9.59
CA LYS A 148 -7.06 22.69 -10.73
C LYS A 148 -7.62 24.09 -10.46
N GLU A 149 -8.86 24.18 -9.95
CA GLU A 149 -9.50 25.46 -9.58
C GLU A 149 -8.71 26.19 -8.50
N ALA A 150 -8.32 25.49 -7.42
CA ALA A 150 -7.51 26.07 -6.35
C ALA A 150 -6.16 26.60 -6.85
N ARG A 151 -5.53 25.91 -7.82
CA ARG A 151 -4.27 26.34 -8.42
C ARG A 151 -4.44 27.56 -9.32
N LEU A 152 -5.47 27.58 -10.17
CA LEU A 152 -5.77 28.72 -11.03
C LEU A 152 -6.10 29.98 -10.22
N ALA A 153 -6.83 29.84 -9.11
CA ALA A 153 -7.11 30.94 -8.19
C ALA A 153 -5.85 31.53 -7.54
N GLN A 154 -4.83 30.71 -7.28
CA GLN A 154 -3.56 31.16 -6.69
C GLN A 154 -2.66 31.89 -7.69
N THR A 155 -2.65 31.49 -8.97
CA THR A 155 -1.85 32.15 -10.03
C THR A 155 -2.25 33.62 -10.25
N VAL A 156 -3.49 33.98 -9.91
CA VAL A 156 -4.02 35.36 -10.01
C VAL A 156 -3.63 36.23 -8.79
N GLY A 157 -3.10 35.62 -7.71
CA GLY A 157 -2.98 36.28 -6.39
C GLY A 157 -1.58 36.68 -5.90
N GLN A 158 -0.49 35.91 -6.14
CA GLN A 158 0.85 36.27 -5.63
C GLN A 158 1.96 35.32 -6.13
N LYS A 159 3.21 35.82 -6.19
CA LYS A 159 4.43 35.06 -6.53
C LYS A 159 4.62 33.89 -5.55
N SER A 160 4.55 32.66 -6.08
CA SER A 160 4.77 31.42 -5.34
C SER A 160 6.21 31.36 -4.80
N GLY A 161 6.40 31.48 -3.49
CA GLY A 161 7.54 30.86 -2.82
C GLY A 161 7.53 29.35 -3.03
N HIS A 162 8.67 28.68 -2.91
CA HIS A 162 8.81 27.23 -3.06
C HIS A 162 7.91 26.47 -2.06
N ARG A 163 6.67 26.19 -2.47
CA ARG A 163 5.73 25.37 -1.69
C ARG A 163 5.93 23.91 -2.10
N LYS A 164 5.90 23.03 -1.10
CA LYS A 164 6.07 21.58 -1.24
C LYS A 164 4.99 21.05 -2.19
N LEU A 165 5.36 20.61 -3.39
CA LEU A 165 4.42 20.13 -4.39
C LEU A 165 3.98 18.70 -4.03
N ALA A 166 2.67 18.49 -3.86
CA ALA A 166 2.12 17.14 -3.84
C ALA A 166 2.22 16.53 -5.24
N PHE A 167 2.08 15.20 -5.34
CA PHE A 167 2.18 14.51 -6.61
C PHE A 167 1.21 15.06 -7.68
N ILE A 168 -0.04 15.36 -7.30
CA ILE A 168 -1.03 15.93 -8.23
C ILE A 168 -0.64 17.33 -8.72
N ASP A 169 0.01 18.13 -7.86
CA ASP A 169 0.43 19.49 -8.22
C ASP A 169 1.51 19.45 -9.33
N LEU A 170 2.41 18.46 -9.29
CA LEU A 170 3.40 18.23 -10.33
C LEU A 170 2.76 17.88 -11.68
N LEU A 171 1.71 17.05 -11.68
CA LEU A 171 0.98 16.68 -12.90
C LEU A 171 0.23 17.88 -13.50
N ILE A 172 -0.42 18.68 -12.65
CA ILE A 172 -1.14 19.88 -13.06
C ILE A 172 -0.17 20.93 -13.61
N GLU A 173 0.97 21.14 -12.95
CA GLU A 173 1.99 22.10 -13.41
C GLU A 173 2.58 21.72 -14.77
N GLU A 174 2.86 20.43 -14.98
CA GLU A 174 3.36 19.91 -16.25
C GLU A 174 2.32 20.08 -17.38
N HIS A 175 1.03 19.86 -17.08
CA HIS A 175 -0.07 20.09 -18.02
C HIS A 175 -0.21 21.58 -18.39
N LEU A 176 -0.15 22.48 -17.40
CA LEU A 176 -0.32 23.92 -17.63
C LEU A 176 0.89 24.57 -18.31
N THR A 177 2.12 24.12 -17.98
CA THR A 177 3.35 24.77 -18.44
C THR A 177 3.86 24.20 -19.75
N ASN A 178 3.92 22.87 -19.85
CA ASN A 178 4.57 22.18 -20.97
C ASN A 178 3.56 21.57 -21.95
N ASN A 179 2.27 21.53 -21.60
CA ASN A 179 1.18 20.90 -22.37
C ASN A 179 1.51 19.46 -22.82
N SER A 180 2.36 18.77 -22.07
CA SER A 180 2.88 17.44 -22.41
C SER A 180 1.96 16.31 -21.93
N LEU A 181 1.03 16.63 -21.02
CA LEU A 181 0.02 15.73 -20.47
C LEU A 181 -1.37 16.24 -20.83
N THR A 182 -2.29 15.33 -21.19
CA THR A 182 -3.72 15.66 -21.32
C THR A 182 -4.44 15.49 -19.99
N GLU A 183 -5.62 16.09 -19.81
CA GLU A 183 -6.43 15.87 -18.59
C GLU A 183 -6.74 14.39 -18.35
N ASN A 184 -7.01 13.66 -19.45
CA ASN A 184 -7.21 12.22 -19.42
C ASN A 184 -5.97 11.46 -18.94
N ASP A 185 -4.78 11.94 -19.30
CA ASP A 185 -3.53 11.38 -18.82
C ASP A 185 -3.29 11.68 -17.33
N ILE A 186 -3.62 12.88 -16.85
CA ILE A 186 -3.57 13.21 -15.41
C ILE A 186 -4.47 12.27 -14.63
N ARG A 187 -5.72 12.11 -15.07
CA ARG A 187 -6.70 11.21 -14.44
C ARG A 187 -6.19 9.78 -14.37
N HIS A 188 -5.65 9.24 -15.48
CA HIS A 188 -5.08 7.89 -15.47
C HIS A 188 -3.93 7.72 -14.48
N GLU A 189 -3.07 8.73 -14.32
CA GLU A 189 -2.01 8.66 -13.31
C GLU A 189 -2.60 8.74 -11.90
N VAL A 190 -3.52 9.68 -11.64
CA VAL A 190 -4.21 9.80 -10.35
C VAL A 190 -4.95 8.51 -9.96
N ASP A 191 -5.71 7.92 -10.89
CA ASP A 191 -6.41 6.64 -10.69
C ASP A 191 -5.41 5.53 -10.30
N ASN A 192 -4.30 5.43 -11.03
CA ASN A 192 -3.29 4.41 -10.81
C ASN A 192 -2.55 4.56 -9.48
N PHE A 193 -2.16 5.78 -9.10
CA PHE A 193 -1.48 6.01 -7.83
C PHE A 193 -2.41 5.88 -6.64
N THR A 194 -3.67 6.29 -6.79
CA THR A 194 -4.68 6.10 -5.75
C THR A 194 -4.90 4.61 -5.55
N PHE A 195 -5.15 3.83 -6.60
CA PHE A 195 -5.30 2.37 -6.54
C PHE A 195 -4.06 1.67 -5.97
N ALA A 196 -2.91 1.80 -6.63
CA ALA A 196 -1.71 1.05 -6.30
C ALA A 196 -1.13 1.42 -4.93
N GLY A 197 -1.30 2.68 -4.50
CA GLY A 197 -0.78 3.18 -3.24
C GLY A 197 -1.48 2.60 -2.02
N HIS A 198 -2.80 2.44 -2.06
CA HIS A 198 -3.57 2.03 -0.88
C HIS A 198 -3.81 0.52 -0.82
N ASP A 199 -4.31 -0.06 -1.92
CA ASP A 199 -4.83 -1.43 -1.92
C ASP A 199 -3.73 -2.44 -1.61
N THR A 200 -2.55 -2.24 -2.20
CA THR A 200 -1.40 -3.12 -1.97
C THR A 200 -0.80 -2.96 -0.57
N THR A 201 -0.75 -1.74 -0.03
CA THR A 201 -0.19 -1.52 1.31
C THR A 201 -1.15 -2.05 2.38
N SER A 202 -2.47 -1.86 2.24
CA SER A 202 -3.45 -2.39 3.19
C SER A 202 -3.44 -3.91 3.29
N VAL A 203 -3.32 -4.61 2.15
CA VAL A 203 -3.19 -6.08 2.13
C VAL A 203 -1.88 -6.51 2.79
N SER A 204 -0.78 -5.82 2.50
CA SER A 204 0.54 -6.12 3.09
C SER A 204 0.55 -5.95 4.61
N MET A 205 -0.01 -4.84 5.10
CA MET A 205 -0.16 -4.58 6.54
C MET A 205 -1.02 -5.65 7.21
N SER A 206 -2.16 -6.00 6.61
CA SER A 206 -3.08 -6.98 7.19
C SER A 206 -2.44 -8.36 7.31
N TRP A 207 -1.70 -8.83 6.29
CA TRP A 207 -0.94 -10.07 6.39
C TRP A 207 0.20 -10.01 7.41
N CYS A 208 0.88 -8.86 7.51
CA CYS A 208 1.92 -8.64 8.50
C CYS A 208 1.36 -8.73 9.92
N LEU A 209 0.27 -8.02 10.22
CA LEU A 209 -0.40 -8.04 11.52
C LEU A 209 -0.93 -9.44 11.84
N TRP A 210 -1.51 -10.14 10.85
CA TRP A 210 -1.96 -11.51 11.03
C TRP A 210 -0.82 -12.47 11.41
N LEU A 211 0.33 -12.37 10.72
CA LEU A 211 1.52 -13.16 11.04
C LEU A 211 2.12 -12.83 12.41
N VAL A 212 2.13 -11.55 12.79
CA VAL A 212 2.61 -11.12 14.11
C VAL A 212 1.69 -11.65 15.21
N GLY A 213 0.36 -11.57 15.03
CA GLY A 213 -0.61 -12.12 15.97
C GLY A 213 -0.54 -13.65 16.11
N LEU A 214 -0.10 -14.37 15.07
CA LEU A 214 0.16 -15.81 15.15
C LEU A 214 1.45 -16.16 15.90
N HIS A 215 2.37 -15.22 16.05
CA HIS A 215 3.70 -15.44 16.59
C HIS A 215 4.01 -14.44 17.71
N PRO A 216 3.54 -14.68 18.95
CA PRO A 216 3.74 -13.74 20.07
C PRO A 216 5.20 -13.37 20.30
N TRP A 217 6.13 -14.31 20.14
CA TRP A 217 7.58 -14.05 20.27
C TRP A 217 8.13 -13.06 19.22
N VAL A 218 7.46 -12.93 18.06
CA VAL A 218 7.80 -11.90 17.07
C VAL A 218 7.29 -10.54 17.55
N GLN A 219 6.06 -10.50 18.08
CA GLN A 219 5.46 -9.30 18.64
C GLN A 219 6.30 -8.77 19.80
N ASP A 220 6.64 -9.62 20.79
CA ASP A 220 7.50 -9.26 21.94
C ASP A 220 8.82 -8.62 21.48
N ARG A 221 9.46 -9.23 20.47
CA ARG A 221 10.72 -8.72 19.93
C ARG A 221 10.58 -7.43 19.11
N ILE A 222 9.42 -7.18 18.52
CA ILE A 222 9.11 -5.87 17.92
C ILE A 222 8.97 -4.83 19.03
N HIS A 223 8.26 -5.14 20.12
CA HIS A 223 8.16 -4.23 21.28
C HIS A 223 9.54 -3.91 21.87
N GLU A 224 10.40 -4.91 22.07
CA GLU A 224 11.78 -4.71 22.52
C GLU A 224 12.56 -3.76 21.59
N GLU A 225 12.46 -3.94 20.27
CA GLU A 225 13.11 -3.03 19.30
C GLU A 225 12.55 -1.60 19.38
N LEU A 226 11.24 -1.44 19.58
CA LEU A 226 10.61 -0.12 19.70
C LEU A 226 10.99 0.56 21.02
N GLU A 227 11.02 -0.17 22.13
CA GLU A 227 11.50 0.32 23.43
C GLU A 227 12.97 0.76 23.36
N ASP A 228 13.83 0.05 22.63
CA ASP A 228 15.23 0.44 22.43
C ASP A 228 15.37 1.75 21.63
N ILE A 229 14.45 2.04 20.71
CA ILE A 229 14.49 3.22 19.83
C ILE A 229 13.84 4.44 20.50
N PHE A 230 12.69 4.26 21.15
CA PHE A 230 11.87 5.34 21.69
C PHE A 230 11.99 5.49 23.22
N GLY A 231 12.27 4.41 23.95
CA GLY A 231 12.32 4.43 25.41
C GLY A 231 11.00 4.90 26.01
N GLU A 232 11.04 5.96 26.84
CA GLU A 232 9.86 6.60 27.42
C GLU A 232 9.35 7.82 26.60
N ASP A 233 9.92 8.08 25.42
CA ASP A 233 9.63 9.28 24.62
C ASP A 233 8.43 9.06 23.68
N ASP A 234 7.27 9.65 24.02
CA ASP A 234 6.02 9.66 23.22
C ASP A 234 6.09 10.64 22.01
N ARG A 235 7.27 10.75 21.39
CA ARG A 235 7.46 11.58 20.20
C ARG A 235 7.06 10.82 18.94
N GLU A 236 6.68 11.56 17.91
CA GLU A 236 6.40 10.92 16.63
C GLU A 236 7.65 10.31 15.96
N PRO A 237 7.50 9.18 15.23
CA PRO A 237 8.59 8.58 14.48
C PRO A 237 9.16 9.53 13.41
N THR A 238 10.49 9.62 13.37
CA THR A 238 11.26 10.37 12.38
C THR A 238 11.84 9.45 11.31
N SER A 239 12.31 10.01 10.20
CA SER A 239 12.92 9.23 9.11
C SER A 239 14.20 8.49 9.53
N ARG A 240 14.79 8.87 10.67
CA ARG A 240 15.94 8.18 11.25
C ARG A 240 15.49 6.93 11.98
N ASP A 241 14.51 7.06 12.87
CA ASP A 241 13.96 5.93 13.64
C ASP A 241 13.47 4.81 12.72
N LEU A 242 12.80 5.16 11.61
CA LEU A 242 12.35 4.17 10.62
C LEU A 242 13.48 3.37 9.98
N LYS A 243 14.71 3.87 9.96
CA LYS A 243 15.88 3.11 9.49
C LYS A 243 16.42 2.17 10.56
N ASP A 244 16.30 2.58 11.81
CA ASP A 244 16.82 1.86 12.97
C ASP A 244 15.88 0.68 13.35
N MET A 245 14.63 0.67 12.85
CA MET A 245 13.69 -0.48 12.89
C MET A 245 14.11 -1.62 11.93
N GLU A 246 15.22 -2.30 12.23
CA GLU A 246 15.81 -3.34 11.39
C GLU A 246 15.05 -4.67 11.49
N TYR A 247 14.68 -5.09 12.70
CA TYR A 247 13.95 -6.31 12.98
C TYR A 247 12.53 -6.24 12.42
N LEU A 248 11.80 -5.15 12.67
CA LEU A 248 10.50 -4.90 12.07
C LEU A 248 10.57 -4.92 10.53
N GLU A 249 11.64 -4.39 9.93
CA GLU A 249 11.84 -4.52 8.48
C GLU A 249 12.02 -5.98 8.04
N CYS A 250 12.70 -6.79 8.85
CA CYS A 250 12.84 -8.22 8.59
C CYS A 250 11.49 -8.93 8.68
N VAL A 251 10.64 -8.59 9.65
CA VAL A 251 9.28 -9.12 9.79
C VAL A 251 8.44 -8.76 8.57
N ILE A 252 8.39 -7.48 8.18
CA ILE A 252 7.67 -7.04 6.97
C ILE A 252 8.19 -7.79 5.73
N LYS A 253 9.51 -7.96 5.61
CA LYS A 253 10.10 -8.67 4.48
C LYS A 253 9.70 -10.14 4.44
N GLU A 254 9.67 -10.80 5.59
CA GLU A 254 9.27 -12.19 5.71
C GLU A 254 7.77 -12.37 5.46
N SER A 255 6.93 -11.44 5.93
CA SER A 255 5.51 -11.39 5.60
C SER A 255 5.29 -11.30 4.09
N LEU A 256 6.00 -10.42 3.40
CA LEU A 256 5.94 -10.30 1.93
C LEU A 256 6.55 -11.50 1.19
N ARG A 257 7.42 -12.29 1.84
CA ARG A 257 7.97 -13.53 1.28
C ARG A 257 6.93 -14.65 1.31
N LEU A 258 6.20 -14.78 2.42
CA LEU A 258 5.17 -15.79 2.62
C LEU A 258 3.86 -15.44 1.92
N TYR A 259 3.43 -14.18 2.05
CA TYR A 259 2.19 -13.63 1.51
C TYR A 259 2.50 -12.42 0.63
N PRO A 260 3.00 -12.65 -0.60
CA PRO A 260 3.24 -11.57 -1.54
C PRO A 260 1.91 -10.97 -2.01
N THR A 261 1.69 -9.68 -1.75
CA THR A 261 0.47 -8.96 -2.13
C THR A 261 0.19 -8.99 -3.63
N VAL A 262 1.24 -8.98 -4.46
CA VAL A 262 1.13 -9.14 -5.91
C VAL A 262 1.86 -10.43 -6.32
N PRO A 263 1.19 -11.60 -6.26
CA PRO A 263 1.85 -12.89 -6.47
C PRO A 263 2.19 -13.16 -7.94
N LEU A 264 1.53 -12.49 -8.88
CA LEU A 264 1.71 -12.70 -10.31
C LEU A 264 2.00 -11.37 -11.02
N LEU A 265 3.10 -11.33 -11.77
CA LEU A 265 3.44 -10.25 -12.69
C LEU A 265 3.61 -10.82 -14.09
N SER A 266 2.81 -10.34 -15.04
CA SER A 266 2.90 -10.75 -16.43
C SER A 266 3.83 -9.83 -17.23
N ARG A 267 4.58 -10.40 -18.17
CA ARG A 267 5.46 -9.69 -19.12
C ARG A 267 5.27 -10.25 -20.52
N GLU A 268 5.35 -9.38 -21.51
CA GLU A 268 5.40 -9.74 -22.93
C GLU A 268 6.85 -9.56 -23.40
N LEU A 269 7.49 -10.64 -23.86
CA LEU A 269 8.84 -10.58 -24.40
C LEU A 269 8.83 -9.86 -25.76
N ARG A 270 9.70 -8.86 -25.92
CA ARG A 270 9.83 -8.12 -27.18
C ARG A 270 11.00 -8.57 -28.04
N ASN A 271 12.02 -9.10 -27.39
CA ASN A 271 13.21 -9.62 -28.03
C ASN A 271 13.48 -11.00 -27.43
N ASP A 272 14.13 -11.85 -28.20
CA ASP A 272 14.56 -13.16 -27.74
C ASP A 272 15.48 -13.00 -26.52
N ILE A 273 15.19 -13.79 -25.49
CA ILE A 273 16.05 -13.89 -24.32
C ILE A 273 16.81 -15.21 -24.40
N ARG A 274 18.12 -15.18 -24.22
CA ARG A 274 18.87 -16.39 -23.90
C ARG A 274 18.75 -16.60 -22.40
N SER A 275 18.03 -17.64 -21.97
CA SER A 275 17.99 -17.98 -20.55
C SER A 275 19.39 -18.39 -20.11
N VAL A 276 19.86 -17.78 -19.03
CA VAL A 276 20.95 -18.35 -18.24
C VAL A 276 20.31 -19.44 -17.38
N CYS A 277 19.84 -20.52 -18.00
CA CYS A 277 19.68 -21.76 -17.26
C CYS A 277 21.11 -22.24 -16.98
N GLY A 278 21.67 -21.77 -15.87
CA GLY A 278 22.97 -22.22 -15.40
C GLY A 278 22.97 -23.74 -15.31
N LYS A 279 24.06 -24.38 -15.75
CA LYS A 279 24.31 -25.78 -15.41
C LYS A 279 24.17 -25.91 -13.88
N PHE A 280 23.47 -26.95 -13.42
CA PHE A 280 23.35 -27.25 -12.00
C PHE A 280 24.76 -27.39 -11.39
N SER A 281 25.12 -26.48 -10.48
CA SER A 281 26.40 -26.44 -9.75
C SER A 281 26.13 -26.01 -8.31
N LEU A 282 26.77 -26.69 -7.36
CA LEU A 282 26.73 -26.38 -5.92
C LEU A 282 27.39 -25.03 -5.58
N GLU A 283 28.23 -24.49 -6.47
CA GLU A 283 28.86 -23.17 -6.30
C GLU A 283 27.87 -22.02 -6.51
N ASN A 284 26.74 -22.26 -7.21
CA ASN A 284 25.67 -21.27 -7.37
C ASN A 284 24.81 -21.12 -6.08
N SER A 285 25.11 -21.89 -5.03
CA SER A 285 24.37 -21.90 -3.76
C SER A 285 24.89 -20.88 -2.74
N SER A 286 26.04 -20.25 -2.97
CA SER A 286 26.59 -19.22 -2.08
C SER A 286 26.17 -17.81 -2.51
N GLY A 287 25.27 -17.21 -1.74
CA GLY A 287 24.76 -15.85 -1.93
C GLY A 287 23.34 -15.83 -2.49
N ARG A 288 22.40 -15.15 -1.81
CA ARG A 288 21.01 -15.02 -2.27
C ARG A 288 21.00 -14.27 -3.61
N HIS A 289 20.53 -14.93 -4.68
CA HIS A 289 20.46 -14.31 -6.00
C HIS A 289 19.65 -12.99 -5.93
N PRO A 290 20.08 -11.89 -6.59
CA PRO A 290 19.39 -10.59 -6.51
C PRO A 290 17.90 -10.61 -6.91
N PHE A 291 17.47 -11.65 -7.64
CA PHE A 291 16.07 -11.88 -8.03
C PHE A 291 15.35 -12.96 -7.21
N ALA A 292 15.97 -13.52 -6.16
CA ALA A 292 15.33 -14.52 -5.29
C ALA A 292 14.26 -13.91 -4.36
N TYR A 293 14.32 -12.60 -4.12
CA TYR A 293 13.36 -11.87 -3.31
C TYR A 293 13.00 -10.55 -4.00
N VAL A 294 11.83 -10.50 -4.64
CA VAL A 294 11.37 -9.37 -5.47
C VAL A 294 9.91 -8.99 -5.22
N PRO A 295 9.49 -8.75 -3.95
CA PRO A 295 8.09 -8.39 -3.64
C PRO A 295 7.66 -7.06 -4.29
N PHE A 296 8.62 -6.17 -4.58
CA PHE A 296 8.41 -4.90 -5.27
C PHE A 296 8.83 -4.96 -6.76
N SER A 297 8.96 -6.17 -7.31
CA SER A 297 9.57 -6.46 -8.61
C SER A 297 11.03 -5.97 -8.71
N ALA A 298 11.62 -6.03 -9.91
CA ALA A 298 12.99 -5.61 -10.17
C ALA A 298 13.16 -5.05 -11.59
N GLY A 299 14.31 -4.40 -11.83
CA GLY A 299 14.65 -3.77 -13.10
C GLY A 299 13.92 -2.45 -13.37
N SER A 300 13.84 -2.04 -14.64
CA SER A 300 13.28 -0.73 -15.04
C SER A 300 11.80 -0.54 -14.70
N ARG A 301 11.06 -1.63 -14.50
CA ARG A 301 9.62 -1.65 -14.17
C ARG A 301 9.38 -2.05 -12.71
N ASN A 302 10.32 -1.77 -11.81
CA ASN A 302 10.12 -1.97 -10.37
C ASN A 302 9.08 -0.99 -9.80
N CYS A 303 8.57 -1.31 -8.60
CA CYS A 303 7.61 -0.46 -7.90
C CYS A 303 8.20 0.93 -7.66
N ILE A 304 7.49 1.98 -8.10
CA ILE A 304 7.91 3.38 -7.85
C ILE A 304 7.67 3.79 -6.39
N GLY A 305 6.65 3.22 -5.76
CA GLY A 305 6.22 3.52 -4.40
C GLY A 305 6.86 2.66 -3.33
N GLN A 306 7.88 1.83 -3.65
CA GLN A 306 8.48 0.89 -2.67
C GLN A 306 8.88 1.58 -1.36
N ARG A 307 9.54 2.73 -1.45
CA ARG A 307 9.96 3.49 -0.25
C ARG A 307 8.79 4.12 0.49
N PHE A 308 7.74 4.52 -0.23
CA PHE A 308 6.52 5.05 0.35
C PHE A 308 5.80 3.96 1.15
N ALA A 309 5.59 2.79 0.55
CA ALA A 309 4.92 1.65 1.19
C ALA A 309 5.68 1.15 2.44
N LEU A 310 7.01 1.03 2.37
CA LEU A 310 7.81 0.64 3.55
C LEU A 310 7.74 1.69 4.67
N MET A 311 7.73 2.98 4.32
CA MET A 311 7.59 4.06 5.31
C MET A 311 6.21 4.03 5.98
N GLU A 312 5.15 3.82 5.19
CA GLU A 312 3.78 3.69 5.69
C GLU A 312 3.62 2.47 6.62
N MET A 313 4.10 1.28 6.20
CA MET A 313 4.02 0.07 7.02
C MET A 313 4.81 0.20 8.34
N LYS A 314 5.99 0.82 8.32
CA LYS A 314 6.78 1.03 9.55
C LYS A 314 6.15 2.06 10.48
N ASN A 315 5.66 3.20 9.95
CA ASN A 315 4.94 4.19 10.78
C ASN A 315 3.67 3.58 11.39
N GLY A 316 2.93 2.78 10.62
CA GLY A 316 1.79 2.03 11.13
C GLY A 316 2.20 1.11 12.27
N ALA A 317 3.21 0.27 12.06
CA ALA A 317 3.65 -0.70 13.06
C ALA A 317 4.05 -0.07 14.40
N VAL A 318 4.85 1.00 14.42
CA VAL A 318 5.25 1.68 15.67
C VAL A 318 4.04 2.03 16.52
N LEU A 319 3.09 2.70 15.87
CA LEU A 319 1.90 3.20 16.52
C LEU A 319 0.93 2.09 16.94
N HIS A 320 0.92 0.95 16.24
CA HIS A 320 0.08 -0.18 16.65
C HIS A 320 0.69 -0.95 17.83
N PHE A 321 2.01 -1.20 17.80
CA PHE A 321 2.67 -2.01 18.81
C PHE A 321 3.00 -1.22 20.07
N GLU A 322 3.00 0.12 20.09
CA GLU A 322 3.08 0.83 21.38
C GLU A 322 1.79 0.70 22.21
N GLU A 323 0.63 0.58 21.55
CA GLU A 323 -0.68 0.75 22.21
C GLU A 323 -1.52 -0.53 22.27
N ILE A 324 -1.25 -1.53 21.40
CA ILE A 324 -2.16 -2.66 21.15
C ILE A 324 -1.42 -4.00 21.04
N GLN A 325 -1.82 -4.99 21.84
CA GLN A 325 -1.45 -6.40 21.65
C GLN A 325 -2.43 -7.09 20.70
N ILE A 326 -1.90 -7.80 19.69
CA ILE A 326 -2.69 -8.50 18.69
C ILE A 326 -2.66 -10.01 18.98
N ALA A 327 -3.83 -10.63 19.08
CA ALA A 327 -4.00 -12.09 19.01
C ALA A 327 -4.92 -12.50 17.86
N ILE A 328 -4.76 -13.74 17.41
CA ILE A 328 -5.60 -14.30 16.34
C ILE A 328 -6.73 -15.14 16.94
N ALA A 329 -7.94 -14.80 16.53
CA ALA A 329 -9.13 -15.62 16.67
C ALA A 329 -8.91 -16.98 16.02
N GLY A 330 -8.74 -18.05 16.81
CA GLY A 330 -8.74 -19.38 16.23
C GLY A 330 -10.15 -19.87 15.91
N PRO A 331 -10.27 -21.01 15.21
CA PRO A 331 -11.55 -21.56 14.82
C PRO A 331 -12.31 -21.98 16.10
N GLN A 332 -13.33 -21.20 16.47
CA GLN A 332 -14.17 -21.36 17.65
C GLN A 332 -13.43 -21.40 19.00
N GLY A 333 -13.05 -20.22 19.51
CA GLY A 333 -12.72 -20.02 20.93
C GLY A 333 -11.43 -20.69 21.42
N SER A 334 -10.61 -21.25 20.52
CA SER A 334 -9.24 -21.64 20.83
C SER A 334 -8.32 -20.58 20.26
N SER A 335 -7.57 -19.86 21.09
CA SER A 335 -6.43 -19.08 20.60
C SER A 335 -5.49 -20.07 19.91
N ALA A 336 -5.39 -19.98 18.58
CA ALA A 336 -4.61 -20.92 17.79
C ALA A 336 -3.12 -20.58 17.94
N CYS A 337 -2.54 -20.93 19.08
CA CYS A 337 -1.10 -20.97 19.28
C CYS A 337 -0.53 -22.08 18.39
N PHE A 338 -0.18 -21.76 17.15
CA PHE A 338 0.57 -22.66 16.28
C PHE A 338 2.05 -22.72 16.73
N GLY A 339 2.34 -23.66 17.63
CA GLY A 339 3.64 -24.33 17.73
C GLY A 339 4.62 -23.87 18.81
N ARG A 340 4.63 -24.59 19.94
CA ARG A 340 5.82 -25.15 20.61
C ARG A 340 5.33 -26.13 21.68
N ASP A 341 5.24 -27.42 21.36
CA ASP A 341 5.15 -28.50 22.39
C ASP A 341 6.45 -28.60 23.25
N HIS A 342 7.23 -27.51 23.37
CA HIS A 342 8.52 -27.43 24.04
C HIS A 342 8.75 -26.12 24.79
N LEU A 343 7.70 -25.54 25.39
CA LEU A 343 7.81 -24.69 26.58
C LEU A 343 7.04 -25.30 27.76
N GLN A 344 7.03 -26.63 27.86
CA GLN A 344 6.72 -27.26 29.14
C GLN A 344 7.67 -26.65 30.17
N THR A 345 7.10 -26.01 31.19
CA THR A 345 7.82 -25.48 32.36
C THR A 345 8.68 -24.20 32.20
N CYS A 346 8.05 -23.06 31.95
CA CYS A 346 8.39 -21.80 32.65
C CYS A 346 7.12 -21.30 33.37
N ARG A 347 6.56 -22.09 34.30
CA ARG A 347 6.87 -22.06 35.75
C ARG A 347 6.62 -20.67 36.30
N GLN A 348 5.43 -20.42 36.82
CA GLN A 348 5.12 -20.58 38.26
C GLN A 348 6.08 -19.76 39.12
N THR A 349 5.49 -18.82 39.87
CA THR A 349 6.07 -17.86 40.83
C THR A 349 6.61 -16.55 40.24
N GLU A 350 5.76 -15.51 40.33
CA GLU A 350 6.03 -14.11 40.71
C GLU A 350 5.04 -13.20 39.98
N ASN A 351 4.42 -12.17 40.55
CA ASN A 351 3.94 -11.87 41.88
C ASN A 351 2.96 -10.70 41.69
N SER A 352 1.99 -10.56 42.60
CA SER A 352 1.00 -9.49 42.70
C SER A 352 1.35 -8.10 42.10
N ASN A 353 0.35 -7.51 41.42
CA ASN A 353 0.09 -6.09 41.14
C ASN A 353 0.43 -5.52 39.74
N SER A 354 -0.57 -4.75 39.26
CA SER A 354 -0.53 -3.58 38.38
C SER A 354 -0.77 -3.76 36.86
N LYS A 355 -1.73 -2.93 36.41
CA LYS A 355 -2.15 -2.53 35.05
C LYS A 355 -2.97 -3.53 34.22
N LYS A 356 -4.21 -3.10 33.93
CA LYS A 356 -5.10 -3.68 32.93
C LYS A 356 -4.57 -3.31 31.55
N GLU A 357 -3.91 -4.24 30.88
CA GLU A 357 -3.70 -4.18 29.43
C GLU A 357 -4.90 -4.84 28.74
N SER A 358 -5.52 -4.11 27.81
CA SER A 358 -6.56 -4.61 26.92
C SER A 358 -5.92 -5.45 25.81
N ARG A 359 -6.26 -6.74 25.77
CA ARG A 359 -5.83 -7.70 24.73
C ARG A 359 -6.88 -7.75 23.61
N LEU A 360 -6.47 -7.66 22.35
CA LEU A 360 -7.28 -7.95 21.15
C LEU A 360 -7.14 -9.41 20.74
#